data_AF-A0A9P0PJ64-F1
#
_entry.id   AF-A0A9P0PJ64-F1
#
_cell.length_a   1.000
_cell.length_b   1.000
_cell.length_c   1.000
_cell.angle_alpha   90.00
_cell.angle_beta   90.00
_cell.angle_gamma   90.00
#
_symmetry.space_group_name_H-M   'P 1'
#
loop_
_entity.id
_entity.type
_entity.pdbx_description
1 polymer ?
#
loop_
_entity_poly.entity_id
_entity_poly.type
_entity_poly.pdbx_seq_one_letter_code
_entity_poly.pdbx_strand_id
1 'polypeptide(L)'
;MLCFFKHENVLSALDILQPPHLDFFQEIYVITELLQSDLHKVIVSHQPLSSDHIKVFLYQILRGLKYLHSARILHRDIKPGNLLVNSNCVLKICDFGLARVEEPDSSKAMTQEVVTQYYRAPEILMGAKHYSAAVDVWSVGCIFGELLGRRILFQAQNPVQQLELITELLGTPSLEDMKYACEGAKSHMLRRPPKPPSLSALYTLSSQATHEVVHLLCQMLVFDPDKRISVTDALAHPYLDEGRLRYHSCMCKCCYTTASGMRQYTSEFETTAPHPFDDHWEKKLTSIQQVKAEQLNTSRVPLCINPQSAAFKSFARKDKGCAPFKKTLEILLSPVIFLCAASTVAHPSELPPSPHQWEAGAPRSVARR
;
A
#
# COMPACT_ATOMS: atom_id res chain seq x y z
N MET A 1 11.53 -8.82 6.50
CA MET A 1 11.15 -8.50 5.10
C MET A 1 12.02 -7.42 4.43
N LEU A 2 12.12 -6.17 4.94
CA LEU A 2 12.83 -5.08 4.23
C LEU A 2 14.30 -5.37 3.83
N CYS A 3 15.02 -6.19 4.60
CA CYS A 3 16.41 -6.59 4.28
C CYS A 3 16.52 -7.57 3.11
N PHE A 4 15.42 -8.20 2.69
CA PHE A 4 15.37 -9.12 1.55
C PHE A 4 15.30 -8.37 0.21
N PHE A 5 14.70 -7.18 0.19
CA PHE A 5 14.44 -6.45 -1.05
C PHE A 5 15.72 -5.91 -1.68
N LYS A 6 15.88 -6.17 -2.98
CA LYS A 6 16.98 -5.65 -3.81
C LYS A 6 16.40 -5.10 -5.11
N HIS A 7 15.70 -3.97 -5.03
CA HIS A 7 15.03 -3.38 -6.19
C HIS A 7 14.96 -1.85 -6.11
N GLU A 8 15.08 -1.17 -7.25
CA GLU A 8 15.13 0.31 -7.28
C GLU A 8 13.80 0.96 -6.92
N ASN A 9 12.66 0.28 -7.13
CA ASN A 9 11.32 0.82 -6.85
C ASN A 9 10.66 0.22 -5.60
N VAL A 10 11.43 -0.49 -4.77
CA VAL A 10 10.97 -1.05 -3.49
C VAL A 10 11.93 -0.56 -2.41
N LEU A 11 11.42 0.00 -1.32
CA LEU A 11 12.27 0.49 -0.23
C LEU A 11 12.94 -0.69 0.48
N SER A 12 14.26 -0.67 0.59
CA SER A 12 15.05 -1.65 1.32
C SER A 12 15.60 -1.05 2.62
N ALA A 13 15.79 -1.88 3.64
CA ALA A 13 16.55 -1.47 4.82
C ALA A 13 18.04 -1.37 4.45
N LEU A 14 18.65 -0.23 4.77
CA LEU A 14 20.10 -0.05 4.71
C LEU A 14 20.75 -0.68 5.94
N ASP A 15 20.13 -0.49 7.11
CA ASP A 15 20.61 -1.06 8.36
C ASP A 15 19.50 -1.10 9.43
N ILE A 16 19.75 -1.79 10.54
CA ILE A 16 18.91 -1.80 11.73
C ILE A 16 19.80 -1.43 12.91
N LEU A 17 19.47 -0.33 13.61
CA LEU A 17 20.23 0.06 14.78
C LEU A 17 20.00 -0.95 15.89
N GLN A 18 21.10 -1.52 16.36
CA GLN A 18 21.06 -2.45 17.47
C GLN A 18 20.79 -1.70 18.76
N PRO A 19 19.88 -2.19 19.61
CA PRO A 19 19.66 -1.58 20.90
C PRO A 19 20.90 -1.76 21.79
N PRO A 20 21.21 -0.81 22.69
CA PRO A 20 22.34 -0.94 23.61
C PRO A 20 22.26 -2.18 24.51
N HIS A 21 21.03 -2.59 24.85
CA HIS A 21 20.76 -3.78 25.65
C HIS A 21 19.64 -4.60 25.02
N LEU A 22 19.98 -5.82 24.58
CA LEU A 22 19.04 -6.76 23.94
C LEU A 22 17.90 -7.22 24.86
N ASP A 23 18.08 -7.09 26.19
CA ASP A 23 17.08 -7.53 27.17
C ASP A 23 16.01 -6.46 27.48
N PHE A 24 16.27 -5.20 27.14
CA PHE A 24 15.44 -4.06 27.60
C PHE A 24 15.11 -3.06 26.50
N PHE A 25 15.17 -3.47 25.23
CA PHE A 25 14.83 -2.57 24.14
C PHE A 25 13.31 -2.41 24.00
N GLN A 26 12.87 -1.17 23.87
CA GLN A 26 11.45 -0.82 23.67
C GLN A 26 11.16 -0.44 22.21
N GLU A 27 12.21 -0.14 21.45
CA GLU A 27 12.12 0.43 20.11
C GLU A 27 13.14 -0.22 19.19
N ILE A 28 12.74 -0.37 17.92
CA ILE A 28 13.62 -0.80 16.82
C ILE A 28 13.68 0.34 15.82
N TYR A 29 14.88 0.73 15.46
CA TYR A 29 15.11 1.78 14.46
C TYR A 29 15.64 1.14 13.18
N VAL A 30 14.87 1.27 12.10
CA VAL A 30 15.25 0.80 10.77
C VAL A 30 15.78 1.99 9.96
N ILE A 31 17.00 1.88 9.47
CA ILE A 31 17.62 2.89 8.61
C ILE A 31 17.28 2.54 7.16
N THR A 32 16.77 3.52 6.41
CA THR A 32 16.44 3.40 5.00
C THR A 32 17.01 4.58 4.24
N GLU A 33 16.97 4.54 2.90
CA GLU A 33 17.25 5.71 2.10
C GLU A 33 16.15 6.79 2.29
N LEU A 34 16.55 8.05 2.24
CA LEU A 34 15.63 9.17 2.39
C LEU A 34 15.05 9.60 1.03
N LEU A 35 13.73 9.68 0.94
CA LEU A 35 13.00 10.34 -0.16
C LEU A 35 12.28 11.57 0.40
N GLN A 36 12.16 12.66 -0.37
CA GLN A 36 11.70 13.95 0.16
C GLN A 36 10.21 14.00 0.49
N SER A 37 9.38 13.14 -0.13
CA SER A 37 7.92 13.19 0.00
C SER A 37 7.29 11.84 -0.32
N ASP A 38 5.96 11.76 -0.18
CA ASP A 38 5.10 10.74 -0.80
C ASP A 38 4.33 11.29 -2.00
N LEU A 39 3.74 10.37 -2.78
CA LEU A 39 2.93 10.67 -3.95
C LEU A 39 1.60 11.37 -3.59
N HIS A 40 1.04 11.13 -2.39
CA HIS A 40 -0.18 11.82 -1.94
C HIS A 40 0.03 13.33 -1.93
N LYS A 41 1.13 13.78 -1.34
CA LYS A 41 1.53 15.21 -1.32
C LYS A 41 1.76 15.77 -2.71
N VAL A 42 2.35 15.00 -3.61
CA VAL A 42 2.53 15.41 -5.01
C VAL A 42 1.17 15.59 -5.70
N ILE A 43 0.21 14.69 -5.46
CA ILE A 43 -1.16 14.73 -6.00
C ILE A 43 -1.96 15.93 -5.49
N VAL A 44 -1.83 16.30 -4.22
CA VAL A 44 -2.61 17.43 -3.65
C VAL A 44 -1.94 18.79 -3.81
N SER A 45 -0.67 18.82 -4.21
CA SER A 45 0.08 20.07 -4.42
C SER A 45 -0.46 20.91 -5.59
N HIS A 46 -0.04 22.18 -5.66
CA HIS A 46 -0.31 23.05 -6.81
C HIS A 46 0.61 22.77 -8.01
N GLN A 47 1.61 21.89 -7.87
CA GLN A 47 2.53 21.59 -8.95
C GLN A 47 1.81 20.76 -10.03
N PRO A 48 1.80 21.21 -11.29
CA PRO A 48 1.15 20.47 -12.37
C PRO A 48 1.90 19.16 -12.65
N LEU A 49 1.15 18.08 -12.88
CA LEU A 49 1.69 16.82 -13.38
C LEU A 49 1.52 16.77 -14.91
N SER A 50 2.64 16.64 -15.62
CA SER A 50 2.63 16.35 -17.06
C SER A 50 2.28 14.87 -17.28
N SER A 51 1.88 14.54 -18.51
CA SER A 51 1.66 13.15 -18.94
C SER A 51 2.90 12.28 -18.69
N ASP A 52 4.09 12.85 -18.89
CA ASP A 52 5.37 12.18 -18.64
C ASP A 52 5.55 11.81 -17.17
N HIS A 53 5.20 12.72 -16.24
CA HIS A 53 5.27 12.42 -14.81
C HIS A 53 4.35 11.23 -14.47
N ILE A 54 3.12 11.23 -15.00
CA ILE A 54 2.15 10.15 -14.75
C ILE A 54 2.67 8.82 -15.28
N LYS A 55 3.16 8.77 -16.53
CA LYS A 55 3.71 7.56 -17.15
C LYS A 55 4.88 6.99 -16.34
N VAL A 56 5.82 7.85 -15.91
CA VAL A 56 7.01 7.44 -15.16
C VAL A 56 6.66 6.98 -13.74
N PHE A 57 5.71 7.62 -13.06
CA PHE A 57 5.25 7.14 -11.76
C PHE A 57 4.52 5.81 -11.89
N LEU A 58 3.58 5.69 -12.83
CA LEU A 58 2.83 4.45 -13.05
C LEU A 58 3.75 3.27 -13.41
N TYR A 59 4.71 3.49 -14.32
CA TYR A 59 5.71 2.49 -14.69
C TYR A 59 6.52 2.01 -13.48
N GLN A 60 7.03 2.93 -12.65
CA GLN A 60 7.82 2.57 -11.47
C GLN A 60 7.02 1.81 -10.41
N ILE A 61 5.74 2.16 -10.20
CA ILE A 61 4.85 1.45 -9.27
C ILE A 61 4.66 0.00 -9.75
N LEU A 62 4.28 -0.19 -11.02
CA LEU A 62 4.08 -1.52 -11.59
C LEU A 62 5.38 -2.33 -11.63
N ARG A 63 6.51 -1.70 -11.94
CA ARG A 63 7.83 -2.34 -11.91
C ARG A 63 8.19 -2.84 -10.50
N GLY A 64 7.91 -2.04 -9.47
CA GLY A 64 8.07 -2.45 -8.07
C GLY A 64 7.14 -3.60 -7.68
N LEU A 65 5.88 -3.57 -8.10
CA LEU A 65 4.92 -4.65 -7.85
C LEU A 65 5.32 -5.95 -8.56
N LYS A 66 5.83 -5.89 -9.80
CA LYS A 66 6.32 -7.10 -10.51
C LYS A 66 7.39 -7.82 -9.69
N TYR A 67 8.33 -7.05 -9.12
CA TYR A 67 9.35 -7.59 -8.23
C TYR A 67 8.73 -8.24 -6.99
N LEU A 68 7.81 -7.55 -6.29
CA LEU A 68 7.16 -8.08 -5.09
C LEU A 68 6.33 -9.34 -5.37
N HIS A 69 5.52 -9.33 -6.43
CA HIS A 69 4.68 -10.47 -6.83
C HIS A 69 5.52 -11.68 -7.25
N SER A 70 6.65 -11.47 -7.93
CA SER A 70 7.60 -12.55 -8.22
C SER A 70 8.25 -13.15 -6.96
N ALA A 71 8.33 -12.38 -5.87
CA ALA A 71 8.73 -12.87 -4.56
C ALA A 71 7.58 -13.52 -3.77
N ARG A 72 6.38 -13.66 -4.37
CA ARG A 72 5.12 -14.06 -3.71
C ARG A 72 4.70 -13.13 -2.56
N ILE A 73 5.02 -11.85 -2.63
CA ILE A 73 4.61 -10.86 -1.63
C ILE A 73 3.48 -10.01 -2.21
N LEU A 74 2.33 -10.02 -1.54
CA LEU A 74 1.21 -9.11 -1.78
C LEU A 74 1.36 -7.90 -0.86
N HIS A 75 1.28 -6.68 -1.41
CA HIS A 75 1.45 -5.48 -0.60
C HIS A 75 0.19 -5.14 0.20
N ARG A 76 -1.00 -5.25 -0.43
CA ARG A 76 -2.35 -5.06 0.13
C ARG A 76 -2.70 -3.67 0.66
N ASP A 77 -1.73 -2.77 0.79
CA ASP A 77 -1.94 -1.36 1.19
C ASP A 77 -1.25 -0.38 0.23
N ILE A 78 -1.39 -0.64 -1.07
CA ILE A 78 -0.91 0.31 -2.10
C ILE A 78 -1.83 1.53 -2.09
N LYS A 79 -1.25 2.68 -1.74
CA LYS A 79 -1.91 3.99 -1.70
C LYS A 79 -0.87 5.09 -1.90
N PRO A 80 -1.24 6.31 -2.33
CA PRO A 80 -0.29 7.37 -2.60
C PRO A 80 0.64 7.72 -1.43
N GLY A 81 0.17 7.58 -0.18
CA GLY A 81 0.99 7.79 1.02
C GLY A 81 2.09 6.73 1.25
N ASN A 82 1.96 5.55 0.65
CA ASN A 82 2.93 4.45 0.73
C ASN A 82 3.84 4.39 -0.51
N LEU A 83 3.82 5.45 -1.33
CA LEU A 83 4.65 5.60 -2.52
C LEU A 83 5.57 6.80 -2.31
N LEU A 84 6.78 6.56 -1.83
CA LEU A 84 7.79 7.59 -1.59
C LEU A 84 8.33 8.10 -2.92
N VAL A 85 8.59 9.41 -3.00
CA VAL A 85 9.06 10.08 -4.20
C VAL A 85 10.13 11.13 -3.91
N ASN A 86 10.98 11.39 -4.90
CA ASN A 86 11.96 12.47 -4.85
C ASN A 86 11.78 13.51 -5.96
N SER A 87 12.53 14.60 -5.90
CA SER A 87 12.53 15.68 -6.91
C SER A 87 12.94 15.21 -8.32
N ASN A 88 13.64 14.08 -8.41
CA ASN A 88 14.03 13.46 -9.68
C ASN A 88 12.97 12.46 -10.17
N CYS A 89 11.76 12.46 -9.58
CA CYS A 89 10.67 11.54 -9.87
C CYS A 89 10.99 10.05 -9.65
N VAL A 90 12.04 9.73 -8.90
CA VAL A 90 12.29 8.35 -8.46
C VAL A 90 11.21 7.98 -7.44
N LEU A 91 10.61 6.81 -7.63
CA LEU A 91 9.54 6.31 -6.77
C LEU A 91 9.94 4.99 -6.11
N LYS A 92 9.60 4.84 -4.83
CA LYS A 92 9.75 3.60 -4.06
C LYS A 92 8.50 3.26 -3.27
N ILE A 93 8.07 2.01 -3.40
CA ILE A 93 7.00 1.43 -2.58
C ILE A 93 7.54 1.22 -1.16
N CYS A 94 6.81 1.66 -0.15
CA CYS A 94 7.13 1.48 1.27
C CYS A 94 5.93 0.98 2.08
N ASP A 95 6.14 0.80 3.39
CA ASP A 95 5.14 0.35 4.36
C ASP A 95 4.55 -1.05 4.07
N PHE A 96 5.33 -2.05 4.47
CA PHE A 96 4.98 -3.47 4.35
C PHE A 96 4.30 -4.00 5.61
N GLY A 97 3.76 -3.13 6.49
CA GLY A 97 3.13 -3.54 7.75
C GLY A 97 1.91 -4.46 7.56
N LEU A 98 1.25 -4.33 6.40
CA LEU A 98 0.13 -5.18 5.99
C LEU A 98 0.51 -6.16 4.87
N ALA A 99 1.79 -6.27 4.51
CA ALA A 99 2.21 -7.19 3.45
C ALA A 99 2.07 -8.64 3.92
N ARG A 100 1.78 -9.53 2.97
CA ARG A 100 1.65 -10.97 3.22
C ARG A 100 2.31 -11.77 2.12
N VAL A 101 2.86 -12.93 2.49
CA VAL A 101 3.21 -13.95 1.50
C VAL A 101 1.91 -14.52 0.95
N GLU A 102 1.83 -14.65 -0.36
CA GLU A 102 0.70 -15.26 -1.05
C GLU A 102 0.49 -16.69 -0.53
N GLU A 103 -0.74 -17.00 -0.12
CA GLU A 103 -1.10 -18.33 0.34
C GLU A 103 -1.47 -19.20 -0.86
N PRO A 104 -0.68 -20.24 -1.21
CA PRO A 104 -0.97 -21.07 -2.37
C PRO A 104 -2.22 -21.94 -2.19
N ASP A 105 -2.62 -22.23 -0.95
CA ASP A 105 -3.82 -23.00 -0.66
C ASP A 105 -5.06 -22.11 -0.58
N SER A 106 -5.88 -22.16 -1.63
CA SER A 106 -7.12 -21.38 -1.73
C SER A 106 -8.17 -21.71 -0.65
N SER A 107 -8.02 -22.84 0.05
CA SER A 107 -8.92 -23.21 1.16
C SER A 107 -8.62 -22.43 2.45
N LYS A 108 -7.41 -21.88 2.58
CA LYS A 108 -7.02 -21.11 3.76
C LYS A 108 -7.43 -19.65 3.61
N ALA A 109 -8.07 -19.14 4.67
CA ALA A 109 -8.47 -17.76 4.72
C ALA A 109 -7.27 -16.84 5.02
N MET A 110 -7.21 -15.71 4.32
CA MET A 110 -6.26 -14.64 4.58
C MET A 110 -6.92 -13.52 5.40
N THR A 111 -6.16 -12.89 6.31
CA THR A 111 -6.72 -11.86 7.20
C THR A 111 -7.17 -10.62 6.43
N GLN A 112 -8.31 -10.06 6.83
CA GLN A 112 -8.79 -8.77 6.35
C GLN A 112 -8.47 -7.70 7.39
N GLU A 113 -7.32 -7.04 7.26
CA GLU A 113 -6.93 -5.96 8.16
C GLU A 113 -7.62 -4.65 7.76
N VAL A 114 -8.09 -3.87 8.74
CA VAL A 114 -8.92 -2.67 8.53
C VAL A 114 -8.04 -1.41 8.55
N VAL A 115 -7.97 -0.73 7.40
CA VAL A 115 -7.22 0.51 7.12
C VAL A 115 -7.93 1.32 6.02
N THR A 116 -7.25 2.30 5.42
CA THR A 116 -7.74 3.17 4.32
C THR A 116 -8.51 2.40 3.25
N GLN A 117 -9.69 2.91 2.90
CA GLN A 117 -10.71 2.18 2.14
C GLN A 117 -10.67 2.48 0.63
N TYR A 118 -10.22 3.68 0.25
CA TYR A 118 -10.37 4.24 -1.10
C TYR A 118 -9.70 3.43 -2.22
N TYR A 119 -8.67 2.65 -1.88
CA TYR A 119 -7.85 1.88 -2.81
C TYR A 119 -8.11 0.37 -2.72
N ARG A 120 -9.08 -0.07 -1.90
CA ARG A 120 -9.40 -1.48 -1.72
C ARG A 120 -10.12 -2.04 -2.93
N ALA A 121 -9.68 -3.22 -3.35
CA ALA A 121 -10.28 -3.98 -4.43
C ALA A 121 -11.69 -4.50 -4.08
N PRO A 122 -12.58 -4.64 -5.07
CA PRO A 122 -13.96 -5.08 -4.84
C PRO A 122 -14.04 -6.44 -4.14
N GLU A 123 -13.18 -7.40 -4.48
CA GLU A 123 -13.15 -8.71 -3.84
C GLU A 123 -12.89 -8.64 -2.33
N ILE A 124 -12.03 -7.71 -1.87
CA ILE A 124 -11.78 -7.49 -0.44
C ILE A 124 -13.03 -6.92 0.24
N LEU A 125 -13.66 -5.92 -0.39
CA LEU A 125 -14.88 -5.28 0.12
C LEU A 125 -16.08 -6.24 0.15
N MET A 126 -16.11 -7.20 -0.79
CA MET A 126 -17.13 -8.23 -0.91
C MET A 126 -16.89 -9.43 0.03
N GLY A 127 -15.84 -9.41 0.85
CA GLY A 127 -15.58 -10.44 1.86
C GLY A 127 -14.89 -11.70 1.32
N ALA A 128 -14.12 -11.60 0.23
CA ALA A 128 -13.34 -12.72 -0.26
C ALA A 128 -12.36 -13.21 0.81
N LYS A 129 -12.33 -14.53 1.01
CA LYS A 129 -11.46 -15.19 1.99
C LYS A 129 -10.04 -15.39 1.47
N HIS A 130 -9.89 -15.47 0.15
CA HIS A 130 -8.62 -15.62 -0.55
C HIS A 130 -8.56 -14.57 -1.65
N TYR A 131 -7.38 -14.01 -1.88
CA TYR A 131 -7.16 -12.96 -2.85
C TYR A 131 -5.73 -13.01 -3.38
N SER A 132 -5.54 -12.54 -4.60
CA SER A 132 -4.28 -12.62 -5.36
C SER A 132 -3.59 -11.27 -5.49
N ALA A 133 -2.47 -11.24 -6.22
CA ALA A 133 -1.79 -10.03 -6.69
C ALA A 133 -2.70 -9.00 -7.40
N ALA A 134 -3.87 -9.41 -7.89
CA ALA A 134 -4.84 -8.53 -8.53
C ALA A 134 -5.33 -7.40 -7.61
N VAL A 135 -5.30 -7.57 -6.28
CA VAL A 135 -5.69 -6.51 -5.33
C VAL A 135 -4.79 -5.30 -5.43
N ASP A 136 -3.48 -5.50 -5.63
CA ASP A 136 -2.51 -4.41 -5.75
C ASP A 136 -2.70 -3.69 -7.10
N VAL A 137 -3.02 -4.41 -8.18
CA VAL A 137 -3.31 -3.82 -9.50
C VAL A 137 -4.52 -2.90 -9.44
N TRP A 138 -5.58 -3.32 -8.74
CA TRP A 138 -6.75 -2.46 -8.52
C TRP A 138 -6.37 -1.16 -7.82
N SER A 139 -5.60 -1.25 -6.73
CA SER A 139 -5.12 -0.07 -6.01
C SER A 139 -4.31 0.86 -6.92
N VAL A 140 -3.46 0.31 -7.80
CA VAL A 140 -2.74 1.10 -8.81
C VAL A 140 -3.68 1.76 -9.80
N GLY A 141 -4.75 1.09 -10.24
CA GLY A 141 -5.80 1.68 -11.07
C GLY A 141 -6.45 2.90 -10.41
N CYS A 142 -6.80 2.81 -9.13
CA CYS A 142 -7.31 3.95 -8.36
C CYS A 142 -6.31 5.12 -8.32
N ILE A 143 -5.03 4.83 -8.07
CA ILE A 143 -3.95 5.83 -8.05
C ILE A 143 -3.74 6.44 -9.43
N PHE A 144 -3.86 5.66 -10.50
CA PHE A 144 -3.74 6.16 -11.87
C PHE A 144 -4.88 7.14 -12.21
N GLY A 145 -6.12 6.81 -11.85
CA GLY A 145 -7.25 7.73 -11.96
C GLY A 145 -7.04 9.02 -11.14
N GLU A 146 -6.47 8.90 -9.94
CA GLU A 146 -6.16 10.05 -9.07
C GLU A 146 -5.00 10.92 -9.59
N LEU A 147 -3.97 10.31 -10.20
CA LEU A 147 -2.89 11.05 -10.87
C LEU A 147 -3.41 11.90 -12.03
N LEU A 148 -4.40 11.38 -12.77
CA LEU A 148 -5.06 12.09 -13.87
C LEU A 148 -5.98 13.20 -13.34
N GLY A 149 -6.86 12.86 -12.40
CA GLY A 149 -7.93 13.75 -11.93
C GLY A 149 -7.58 14.65 -10.75
N ARG A 150 -6.41 14.48 -10.13
CA ARG A 150 -5.95 15.21 -8.92
C ARG A 150 -6.88 15.08 -7.71
N ARG A 151 -7.72 14.06 -7.70
CA ARG A 151 -8.69 13.75 -6.63
C ARG A 151 -8.84 12.24 -6.50
N ILE A 152 -9.10 11.78 -5.28
CA ILE A 152 -9.37 10.38 -4.99
C ILE A 152 -10.50 9.88 -5.90
N LEU A 153 -10.26 8.78 -6.62
CA LEU A 153 -11.20 8.25 -7.60
C LEU A 153 -12.51 7.77 -6.95
N PHE A 154 -12.41 7.05 -5.82
CA PHE A 154 -13.54 6.54 -5.05
C PHE A 154 -13.45 7.02 -3.59
N GLN A 155 -14.00 8.20 -3.32
CA GLN A 155 -13.92 8.82 -1.99
C GLN A 155 -15.09 8.38 -1.09
N ALA A 156 -15.02 7.17 -0.52
CA ALA A 156 -16.09 6.60 0.31
C ALA A 156 -15.84 6.64 1.83
N GLN A 157 -16.89 6.91 2.61
CA GLN A 157 -16.81 6.94 4.07
C GLN A 157 -16.81 5.55 4.72
N ASN A 158 -17.33 4.53 4.03
CA ASN A 158 -17.40 3.16 4.53
C ASN A 158 -17.31 2.14 3.37
N PRO A 159 -17.04 0.85 3.66
CA PRO A 159 -16.89 -0.19 2.64
C PRO A 159 -18.11 -0.38 1.74
N VAL A 160 -19.32 -0.14 2.25
CA VAL A 160 -20.55 -0.25 1.47
C VAL A 160 -20.59 0.87 0.44
N GLN A 161 -20.38 2.12 0.86
CA GLN A 161 -20.30 3.26 -0.05
C GLN A 161 -19.16 3.10 -1.08
N GLN A 162 -18.05 2.47 -0.69
CA GLN A 162 -16.95 2.18 -1.62
C GLN A 162 -17.43 1.27 -2.76
N LEU A 163 -18.17 0.19 -2.46
CA LEU A 163 -18.77 -0.68 -3.48
C LEU A 163 -19.81 0.06 -4.33
N GLU A 164 -20.56 0.99 -3.76
CA GLU A 164 -21.53 1.80 -4.50
C GLU A 164 -20.83 2.67 -5.56
N LEU A 165 -19.78 3.41 -5.18
CA LEU A 165 -19.02 4.26 -6.10
C LEU A 165 -18.35 3.42 -7.21
N ILE A 166 -17.83 2.24 -6.87
CA ILE A 166 -17.29 1.29 -7.85
C ILE A 166 -18.36 0.88 -8.85
N THR A 167 -19.55 0.53 -8.36
CA THR A 167 -20.69 0.10 -9.20
C THR A 167 -21.23 1.24 -10.05
N GLU A 168 -21.16 2.49 -9.59
CA GLU A 168 -21.56 3.66 -10.38
C GLU A 168 -20.65 3.88 -11.59
N LEU A 169 -19.37 3.56 -11.47
CA LEU A 169 -18.42 3.64 -12.58
C LEU A 169 -18.48 2.41 -13.50
N LEU A 170 -18.40 1.21 -12.91
CA LEU A 170 -18.23 -0.04 -13.66
C LEU A 170 -19.56 -0.72 -14.05
N GLY A 171 -20.68 -0.23 -13.53
CA GLY A 171 -21.97 -0.91 -13.63
C GLY A 171 -22.11 -2.04 -12.62
N THR A 172 -23.28 -2.66 -12.61
CA THR A 172 -23.56 -3.81 -11.72
C THR A 172 -22.82 -5.05 -12.22
N PRO A 173 -21.93 -5.65 -11.40
CA PRO A 173 -21.19 -6.85 -11.79
C PRO A 173 -22.14 -8.04 -11.95
N SER A 174 -21.79 -8.97 -12.84
CA SER A 174 -22.54 -10.22 -12.99
C SER A 174 -22.30 -11.16 -11.80
N LEU A 175 -23.12 -12.22 -11.67
CA LEU A 175 -22.90 -13.27 -10.66
C LEU A 175 -21.54 -13.97 -10.84
N GLU A 176 -21.09 -14.11 -12.09
CA GLU A 176 -19.79 -14.68 -12.43
C GLU A 176 -18.65 -13.79 -11.89
N ASP A 177 -18.77 -12.46 -12.09
CA ASP A 177 -17.76 -11.52 -11.60
C ASP A 177 -17.72 -11.43 -10.06
N MET A 178 -18.81 -11.82 -9.39
CA MET A 178 -18.92 -11.87 -7.92
C MET A 178 -18.63 -13.26 -7.33
N LYS A 179 -18.00 -14.18 -8.07
CA LYS A 179 -17.78 -15.57 -7.60
C LYS A 179 -17.11 -15.70 -6.23
N TYR A 180 -16.20 -14.78 -5.89
CA TYR A 180 -15.47 -14.77 -4.60
C TYR A 180 -16.19 -14.04 -3.46
N ALA A 181 -17.31 -13.39 -3.74
CA ALA A 181 -18.03 -12.60 -2.75
C ALA A 181 -18.73 -13.49 -1.70
N CYS A 182 -18.84 -12.99 -0.48
CA CYS A 182 -19.68 -13.60 0.54
C CYS A 182 -21.17 -13.40 0.23
N GLU A 183 -22.02 -14.29 0.74
CA GLU A 183 -23.46 -14.27 0.45
C GLU A 183 -24.15 -12.96 0.88
N GLY A 184 -23.70 -12.37 1.99
CA GLY A 184 -24.20 -11.07 2.46
C GLY A 184 -23.90 -9.94 1.47
N ALA A 185 -22.68 -9.89 0.92
CA ALA A 185 -22.28 -8.86 -0.02
C ALA A 185 -22.96 -9.04 -1.40
N LYS A 186 -23.06 -10.28 -1.90
CA LYS A 186 -23.83 -10.60 -3.12
C LYS A 186 -25.29 -10.16 -2.99
N SER A 187 -25.92 -10.53 -1.88
CA SER A 187 -27.32 -10.16 -1.60
C SER A 187 -27.51 -8.65 -1.53
N HIS A 188 -26.57 -7.92 -0.93
CA HIS A 188 -26.63 -6.46 -0.89
C HIS A 188 -26.54 -5.83 -2.29
N MET A 189 -25.64 -6.32 -3.14
CA MET A 189 -25.46 -5.82 -4.51
C MET A 189 -26.68 -6.06 -5.40
N LEU A 190 -27.24 -7.26 -5.36
CA LEU A 190 -28.36 -7.68 -6.22
C LEU A 190 -29.72 -7.13 -5.81
N ARG A 191 -29.84 -6.52 -4.63
CA ARG A 191 -31.09 -5.84 -4.20
C ARG A 191 -31.39 -4.58 -5.02
N ARG A 192 -30.39 -4.02 -5.70
CA ARG A 192 -30.53 -2.79 -6.48
C ARG A 192 -30.80 -3.10 -7.95
N PRO A 193 -31.53 -2.25 -8.67
CA PRO A 193 -31.67 -2.37 -10.11
C PRO A 193 -30.29 -2.38 -10.78
N PRO A 194 -30.06 -3.24 -11.79
CA PRO A 194 -28.82 -3.26 -12.55
C PRO A 194 -28.53 -1.88 -13.17
N LYS A 195 -27.29 -1.40 -13.01
CA LYS A 195 -26.80 -0.15 -13.61
C LYS A 195 -25.83 -0.47 -14.76
N PRO A 196 -25.92 0.23 -15.90
CA PRO A 196 -24.91 0.13 -16.94
C PRO A 196 -23.59 0.80 -16.50
N PRO A 197 -22.44 0.42 -17.11
CA PRO A 197 -21.17 1.09 -16.86
C PRO A 197 -21.18 2.55 -17.35
N SER A 198 -20.44 3.41 -16.65
CA SER A 198 -20.26 4.84 -16.97
C SER A 198 -18.78 5.17 -17.25
N LEU A 199 -18.13 4.36 -18.09
CA LEU A 199 -16.70 4.49 -18.37
C LEU A 199 -16.33 5.79 -19.09
N SER A 200 -17.30 6.44 -19.76
CA SER A 200 -17.11 7.76 -20.36
C SER A 200 -16.70 8.82 -19.34
N ALA A 201 -17.06 8.65 -18.06
CA ALA A 201 -16.62 9.53 -16.98
C ALA A 201 -15.08 9.59 -16.85
N LEU A 202 -14.37 8.51 -17.20
CA LEU A 202 -12.90 8.47 -17.14
C LEU A 202 -12.23 9.43 -18.13
N TYR A 203 -12.85 9.67 -19.29
CA TYR A 203 -12.36 10.67 -20.26
C TYR A 203 -12.47 12.10 -19.74
N THR A 204 -13.28 12.34 -18.70
CA THR A 204 -13.47 13.68 -18.11
C THR A 204 -12.52 13.96 -16.94
N LEU A 205 -11.66 12.99 -16.56
CA LEU A 205 -10.71 13.17 -15.47
C LEU A 205 -9.69 14.28 -15.76
N SER A 206 -9.18 14.35 -16.99
CA SER A 206 -8.29 15.43 -17.43
C SER A 206 -8.16 15.47 -18.95
N SER A 207 -7.59 16.54 -19.48
CA SER A 207 -7.22 16.64 -20.90
C SER A 207 -6.16 15.62 -21.33
N GLN A 208 -5.50 14.94 -20.39
CA GLN A 208 -4.51 13.89 -20.65
C GLN A 208 -5.14 12.50 -20.78
N ALA A 209 -6.44 12.34 -20.53
CA ALA A 209 -7.18 11.07 -20.60
C ALA A 209 -7.44 10.65 -22.06
N THR A 210 -6.37 10.29 -22.76
CA THR A 210 -6.40 9.70 -24.11
C THR A 210 -7.04 8.31 -24.11
N HIS A 211 -7.30 7.77 -25.30
CA HIS A 211 -7.88 6.44 -25.44
C HIS A 211 -6.97 5.36 -24.81
N GLU A 212 -5.65 5.43 -24.99
CA GLU A 212 -4.70 4.49 -24.39
C GLU A 212 -4.68 4.57 -22.86
N VAL A 213 -4.81 5.79 -22.30
CA VAL A 213 -4.92 6.02 -20.85
C VAL A 213 -6.16 5.35 -20.29
N VAL A 214 -7.32 5.66 -20.86
CA VAL A 214 -8.60 5.13 -20.38
C VAL A 214 -8.67 3.62 -20.60
N HIS A 215 -8.13 3.11 -21.69
CA HIS A 215 -8.06 1.68 -21.96
C HIS A 215 -7.26 0.93 -20.88
N LEU A 216 -6.03 1.37 -20.57
CA LEU A 216 -5.25 0.75 -19.49
C LEU A 216 -5.94 0.88 -18.13
N LEU A 217 -6.50 2.05 -17.83
CA LEU A 217 -7.22 2.29 -16.58
C LEU A 217 -8.43 1.37 -16.42
N CYS A 218 -9.22 1.17 -17.48
CA CYS A 218 -10.33 0.21 -17.49
C CYS A 218 -9.85 -1.23 -17.26
N GLN A 219 -8.72 -1.62 -17.86
CA GLN A 219 -8.15 -2.95 -17.66
C GLN A 219 -7.63 -3.19 -16.22
N MET A 220 -7.19 -2.14 -15.53
CA MET A 220 -6.85 -2.18 -14.10
C MET A 220 -8.09 -2.19 -13.19
N LEU A 221 -9.16 -1.50 -13.58
CA LEU A 221 -10.40 -1.37 -12.82
C LEU A 221 -11.45 -2.41 -13.25
N VAL A 222 -11.05 -3.67 -13.41
CA VAL A 222 -11.98 -4.78 -13.66
C VAL A 222 -12.47 -5.36 -12.33
N PHE A 223 -13.78 -5.61 -12.23
CA PHE A 223 -14.40 -6.12 -11.01
C PHE A 223 -13.92 -7.55 -10.67
N ASP A 224 -14.01 -8.48 -11.61
CA ASP A 224 -13.49 -9.85 -11.44
C ASP A 224 -11.95 -9.83 -11.39
N PRO A 225 -11.31 -10.22 -10.28
CA PRO A 225 -9.85 -10.22 -10.17
C PRO A 225 -9.16 -11.14 -11.19
N ASP A 226 -9.83 -12.18 -11.69
CA ASP A 226 -9.22 -13.12 -12.65
C ASP A 226 -9.23 -12.56 -14.08
N LYS A 227 -10.10 -11.59 -14.36
CA LYS A 227 -10.19 -10.87 -15.64
C LYS A 227 -9.40 -9.57 -15.61
N ARG A 228 -8.93 -9.14 -14.43
CA ARG A 228 -8.15 -7.93 -14.24
C ARG A 228 -6.75 -8.11 -14.81
N ILE A 229 -6.24 -7.07 -15.47
CA ILE A 229 -4.92 -7.10 -16.08
C ILE A 229 -3.84 -7.48 -15.06
N SER A 230 -2.88 -8.32 -15.45
CA SER A 230 -1.73 -8.61 -14.59
C SER A 230 -0.75 -7.43 -14.58
N VAL A 231 0.13 -7.37 -13.58
CA VAL A 231 1.21 -6.35 -13.57
C VAL A 231 2.11 -6.49 -14.81
N THR A 232 2.39 -7.72 -15.25
CA THR A 232 3.21 -8.00 -16.43
C THR A 232 2.56 -7.45 -17.69
N ASP A 233 1.26 -7.71 -17.88
CA ASP A 233 0.53 -7.24 -19.06
C ASP A 233 0.32 -5.72 -19.02
N ALA A 234 0.09 -5.16 -17.82
CA ALA A 234 0.00 -3.71 -17.64
C ALA A 234 1.31 -3.02 -18.02
N LEU A 235 2.46 -3.57 -17.62
CA LEU A 235 3.76 -3.06 -18.05
C LEU A 235 3.93 -3.12 -19.57
N ALA A 236 3.46 -4.19 -20.21
CA ALA A 236 3.52 -4.37 -21.67
C ALA A 236 2.50 -3.52 -22.45
N HIS A 237 1.62 -2.79 -21.78
CA HIS A 237 0.63 -1.95 -22.44
C HIS A 237 1.29 -0.74 -23.15
N PRO A 238 0.92 -0.40 -24.40
CA PRO A 238 1.58 0.64 -25.20
C PRO A 238 1.68 2.02 -24.53
N TYR A 239 0.71 2.38 -23.69
CA TYR A 239 0.74 3.62 -22.90
C TYR A 239 2.04 3.79 -22.07
N LEU A 240 2.66 2.69 -21.63
CA LEU A 240 3.85 2.71 -20.78
C LEU A 240 5.17 2.63 -21.54
N ASP A 241 5.19 2.50 -22.86
CA ASP A 241 6.42 2.41 -23.65
C ASP A 241 7.31 3.64 -23.46
N GLU A 242 6.72 4.84 -23.55
CA GLU A 242 7.44 6.09 -23.32
C GLU A 242 7.91 6.24 -21.86
N GLY A 243 7.09 5.82 -20.90
CA GLY A 243 7.44 5.85 -19.47
C GLY A 243 8.62 4.94 -19.15
N ARG A 244 8.60 3.73 -19.70
CA ARG A 244 9.67 2.73 -19.64
C ARG A 244 10.96 3.27 -20.25
N LEU A 245 10.88 3.78 -21.48
CA LEU A 245 12.05 4.32 -22.19
C LEU A 245 12.66 5.50 -21.44
N ARG A 246 11.83 6.42 -20.94
CA ARG A 246 12.29 7.58 -20.16
C ARG A 246 13.01 7.15 -18.88
N TYR A 247 12.40 6.24 -18.12
CA TYR A 247 13.01 5.72 -16.91
C TYR A 247 14.40 5.12 -17.19
N HIS A 248 14.50 4.26 -18.22
CA HIS A 248 15.76 3.61 -18.57
C HIS A 248 16.77 4.50 -19.28
N SER A 249 16.35 5.67 -19.78
CA SER A 249 17.22 6.62 -20.47
C SER A 249 17.86 7.66 -19.54
N CYS A 250 17.33 7.90 -18.33
CA CYS A 250 17.94 8.89 -17.43
C CYS A 250 17.75 8.68 -15.93
N MET A 251 16.97 7.70 -15.48
CA MET A 251 16.60 7.56 -14.07
C MET A 251 17.12 6.29 -13.40
N CYS A 252 17.17 5.17 -14.13
CA CYS A 252 17.59 3.89 -13.58
C CYS A 252 19.11 3.83 -13.34
N LYS A 253 19.53 2.94 -12.44
CA LYS A 253 20.95 2.61 -12.24
C LYS A 253 21.42 1.41 -13.08
N CYS A 254 20.50 0.68 -13.71
CA CYS A 254 20.82 -0.51 -14.50
C CYS A 254 21.29 -0.20 -15.94
N CYS A 255 21.10 1.03 -16.42
CA CYS A 255 21.57 1.48 -17.73
C CYS A 255 22.62 2.58 -17.56
N TYR A 256 23.63 2.63 -18.42
CA TYR A 256 24.75 3.56 -18.27
C TYR A 256 25.25 4.08 -19.62
N THR A 257 25.81 5.29 -19.62
CA THR A 257 26.45 5.86 -20.82
C THR A 257 27.93 5.52 -20.80
N THR A 258 28.41 4.91 -21.88
CA THR A 258 29.83 4.58 -22.07
C THR A 258 30.66 5.84 -22.31
N ALA A 259 32.00 5.73 -22.21
CA ALA A 259 32.91 6.84 -22.48
C ALA A 259 32.79 7.42 -23.91
N SER A 260 32.28 6.64 -24.87
CA SER A 260 32.00 7.09 -26.24
C SER A 260 30.67 7.83 -26.39
N GLY A 261 29.93 8.07 -25.30
CA GLY A 261 28.62 8.72 -25.32
C GLY A 261 27.44 7.79 -25.69
N MET A 262 27.70 6.50 -25.95
CA MET A 262 26.65 5.54 -26.30
C MET A 262 25.97 5.00 -25.03
N ARG A 263 24.63 5.10 -24.96
CA ARG A 263 23.82 4.54 -23.87
C ARG A 263 23.69 3.03 -24.01
N GLN A 264 24.10 2.30 -22.99
CA GLN A 264 23.91 0.86 -22.86
C GLN A 264 22.67 0.59 -22.00
N TYR A 265 21.72 -0.14 -22.59
CA TYR A 265 20.48 -0.53 -21.94
C TYR A 265 20.62 -1.93 -21.34
N THR A 266 20.01 -2.15 -20.18
CA THR A 266 19.86 -3.50 -19.62
C THR A 266 19.06 -4.38 -20.58
N SER A 267 19.35 -5.68 -20.61
CA SER A 267 18.57 -6.66 -21.35
C SER A 267 17.21 -6.95 -20.70
N GLU A 268 17.10 -6.72 -19.38
CA GLU A 268 15.88 -6.92 -18.61
C GLU A 268 15.48 -5.62 -17.92
N PHE A 269 14.42 -4.97 -18.41
CA PHE A 269 13.92 -3.71 -17.88
C PHE A 269 13.18 -3.87 -16.56
N GLU A 270 12.41 -4.95 -16.39
CA GLU A 270 11.63 -5.23 -15.18
C GLU A 270 12.08 -6.52 -14.50
N THR A 271 13.14 -6.40 -13.70
CA THR A 271 13.75 -7.49 -12.93
C THR A 271 12.80 -8.08 -11.90
N THR A 272 12.81 -9.41 -11.77
CA THR A 272 12.11 -10.15 -10.72
C THR A 272 12.99 -10.39 -9.49
N ALA A 273 12.40 -10.79 -8.38
CA ALA A 273 13.14 -11.29 -7.24
C ALA A 273 13.87 -12.59 -7.60
N PRO A 274 15.09 -12.84 -7.06
CA PRO A 274 15.87 -14.02 -7.40
C PRO A 274 15.23 -15.32 -6.90
N HIS A 275 14.46 -15.24 -5.82
CA HIS A 275 13.69 -16.35 -5.26
C HIS A 275 12.46 -15.81 -4.52
N PRO A 276 11.42 -16.65 -4.31
CA PRO A 276 10.31 -16.31 -3.42
C PRO A 276 10.80 -15.93 -2.03
N PHE A 277 10.08 -15.03 -1.36
CA PHE A 277 10.34 -14.71 0.04
C PHE A 277 9.93 -15.89 0.92
N ASP A 278 10.88 -16.38 1.72
CA ASP A 278 10.63 -17.42 2.71
C ASP A 278 10.30 -16.77 4.06
N ASP A 279 9.07 -16.96 4.53
CA ASP A 279 8.60 -16.55 5.85
C ASP A 279 8.69 -17.67 6.90
N HIS A 280 9.17 -18.86 6.53
CA HIS A 280 9.22 -20.01 7.41
C HIS A 280 10.15 -19.77 8.60
N TRP A 281 11.23 -19.00 8.42
CA TRP A 281 12.11 -18.63 9.53
C TRP A 281 11.36 -17.84 10.61
N GLU A 282 10.43 -16.95 10.26
CA GLU A 282 9.59 -16.21 11.23
C GLU A 282 8.72 -17.18 12.05
N LYS A 283 8.18 -18.22 11.38
CA LYS A 283 7.38 -19.27 12.03
C LYS A 283 8.21 -20.20 12.93
N LYS A 284 9.53 -20.30 12.70
CA LYS A 284 10.46 -21.12 13.49
C LYS A 284 11.02 -20.39 14.71
N LEU A 285 11.03 -19.06 14.71
CA LEU A 285 11.48 -18.24 15.83
C LEU A 285 10.37 -18.12 16.89
N THR A 286 10.22 -19.16 17.71
CA THR A 286 9.21 -19.21 18.77
C THR A 286 9.73 -18.69 20.12
N SER A 287 11.03 -18.38 20.22
CA SER A 287 11.67 -17.91 21.46
C SER A 287 12.80 -16.90 21.21
N ILE A 288 12.89 -15.91 22.09
CA ILE A 288 13.98 -14.90 22.15
C ILE A 288 15.36 -15.57 22.24
N GLN A 289 15.47 -16.75 22.87
CA GLN A 289 16.74 -17.47 23.00
C GLN A 289 17.27 -18.02 21.67
N GLN A 290 16.37 -18.44 20.76
CA GLN A 290 16.75 -18.92 19.43
C GLN A 290 17.31 -17.77 18.57
N VAL A 291 16.70 -16.58 18.68
CA VAL A 291 17.15 -15.36 18.00
C VAL A 291 18.55 -14.94 18.47
N LYS A 292 18.79 -14.98 19.79
CA LYS A 292 20.11 -14.61 20.36
C LYS A 292 21.23 -15.56 19.93
N ALA A 293 20.94 -16.85 19.80
CA ALA A 293 21.91 -17.86 19.36
C ALA A 293 22.33 -17.67 17.89
N GLU A 294 21.42 -17.26 17.02
CA GLU A 294 21.72 -16.99 15.61
C GLU A 294 22.46 -15.66 15.39
N GLN A 295 22.17 -14.61 16.17
CA GLN A 295 22.86 -13.31 16.04
C GLN A 295 24.34 -13.34 16.43
N LEU A 296 24.73 -14.21 17.38
CA LEU A 296 26.13 -14.39 17.81
C LEU A 296 27.06 -14.89 16.68
N ASN A 297 26.50 -15.41 15.59
CA ASN A 297 27.27 -15.86 14.41
C ASN A 297 27.46 -14.78 13.34
N THR A 298 26.92 -13.57 13.53
CA THR A 298 27.08 -12.48 12.54
C THR A 298 28.24 -11.58 12.91
N SER A 299 29.32 -11.58 12.10
CA SER A 299 30.52 -10.75 12.29
C SER A 299 30.30 -9.24 12.04
N ARG A 300 29.07 -8.73 12.19
CA ARG A 300 28.74 -7.33 11.93
C ARG A 300 29.03 -6.51 13.18
N VAL A 301 29.90 -5.51 13.03
CA VAL A 301 30.16 -4.51 14.08
C VAL A 301 28.88 -3.67 14.24
N PRO A 302 28.33 -3.55 15.46
CA PRO A 302 27.13 -2.75 15.70
C PRO A 302 27.36 -1.28 15.35
N LEU A 303 26.51 -0.70 14.50
CA LEU A 303 26.43 0.73 14.33
C LEU A 303 25.67 1.33 15.52
N CYS A 304 26.40 1.70 16.58
CA CYS A 304 25.85 2.44 17.70
C CYS A 304 25.85 3.94 17.36
N ILE A 305 24.68 4.59 17.39
CA ILE A 305 24.66 6.07 17.38
C ILE A 305 25.30 6.54 18.67
N ASN A 306 26.41 7.30 18.56
CA ASN A 306 27.07 7.89 19.71
C ASN A 306 26.09 8.84 20.45
N PRO A 307 25.64 8.51 21.68
CA PRO A 307 24.71 9.35 22.43
C PRO A 307 25.30 10.71 22.79
N GLN A 308 26.62 10.85 22.70
CA GLN A 308 27.32 12.10 22.95
C GLN A 308 27.41 13.01 21.71
N SER A 309 27.03 12.51 20.53
CA SER A 309 27.00 13.28 19.28
C SER A 309 26.08 14.50 19.38
N ALA A 310 26.53 15.62 18.81
CA ALA A 310 25.73 16.84 18.73
C ALA A 310 24.40 16.62 17.97
N ALA A 311 24.39 15.73 16.97
CA ALA A 311 23.19 15.35 16.22
C ALA A 311 22.17 14.61 17.10
N PHE A 312 22.63 13.66 17.91
CA PHE A 312 21.78 12.93 18.86
C PHE A 312 21.28 13.84 20.00
N LYS A 313 22.13 14.72 20.53
CA LYS A 313 21.74 15.70 21.56
C LYS A 313 20.73 16.72 21.03
N SER A 314 20.80 17.08 19.74
CA SER A 314 19.82 17.96 19.10
C SER A 314 18.46 17.27 18.93
N PHE A 315 18.46 15.99 18.55
CA PHE A 315 17.28 15.12 18.49
C PHE A 315 16.63 14.94 19.87
N ALA A 316 17.41 14.53 20.89
CA ALA A 316 16.92 14.24 22.24
C ALA A 316 16.52 15.49 23.06
N ARG A 317 17.00 16.70 22.70
CA ARG A 317 16.63 17.94 23.39
C ARG A 317 15.24 18.46 23.03
N LYS A 318 14.66 18.03 21.90
CA LYS A 318 13.31 18.47 21.49
C LYS A 318 12.17 17.77 22.23
N ASP A 319 12.47 16.78 23.06
CA ASP A 319 11.48 15.79 23.54
C ASP A 319 11.35 15.71 25.07
N LYS A 320 11.40 16.84 25.77
CA LYS A 320 11.22 16.86 27.24
C LYS A 320 10.11 17.82 27.66
N GLY A 321 8.86 17.34 27.66
CA GLY A 321 7.77 17.92 28.48
C GLY A 321 6.33 17.69 27.99
N CYS A 322 5.65 16.68 28.58
CA CYS A 322 4.19 16.45 28.73
C CYS A 322 3.21 16.43 27.52
N ALA A 323 2.37 15.38 27.52
CA ALA A 323 1.35 14.94 26.54
C ALA A 323 0.03 15.77 26.52
N PRO A 324 -1.01 15.46 25.69
CA PRO A 324 -1.07 14.69 24.44
C PRO A 324 -1.75 15.51 23.31
N PHE A 325 -1.02 16.00 22.29
CA PHE A 325 -1.63 16.65 21.11
C PHE A 325 -0.81 16.22 19.88
N LYS A 326 -1.32 15.43 18.92
CA LYS A 326 -2.28 15.86 17.87
C LYS A 326 -2.09 17.34 17.56
N LYS A 327 -1.49 17.69 16.41
CA LYS A 327 -1.21 19.06 15.95
C LYS A 327 -0.18 19.83 16.79
N THR A 328 1.09 19.69 16.43
CA THR A 328 1.95 20.78 15.90
C THR A 328 3.36 20.21 15.71
N LEU A 329 3.54 19.48 14.61
CA LEU A 329 4.82 19.34 13.92
C LEU A 329 4.66 20.01 12.55
N GLU A 330 4.12 21.22 12.55
CA GLU A 330 4.12 22.12 11.40
C GLU A 330 5.37 22.99 11.51
N ILE A 331 6.12 23.09 10.41
CA ILE A 331 7.28 23.99 10.22
C ILE A 331 8.59 23.45 10.85
N LEU A 332 9.14 22.38 10.24
CA LEU A 332 10.49 22.41 9.65
C LEU A 332 10.94 21.08 9.03
N LEU A 333 10.26 19.96 9.27
CA LEU A 333 10.55 18.69 8.59
C LEU A 333 9.27 17.82 8.54
N SER A 334 8.68 17.57 7.36
CA SER A 334 7.66 16.51 7.18
C SER A 334 7.26 16.27 5.72
N PRO A 335 6.79 15.05 5.32
CA PRO A 335 6.79 13.69 5.89
C PRO A 335 7.49 12.72 4.90
N VAL A 336 7.92 11.49 5.24
CA VAL A 336 7.10 10.33 5.64
C VAL A 336 7.87 9.48 6.65
N ILE A 337 7.49 9.52 7.93
CA ILE A 337 7.79 8.46 8.90
C ILE A 337 6.63 8.39 9.90
N PHE A 338 5.91 7.27 9.89
CA PHE A 338 5.12 6.60 10.96
C PHE A 338 4.40 5.43 10.24
N LEU A 339 4.30 4.18 10.67
CA LEU A 339 4.35 3.54 12.00
C LEU A 339 4.49 2.03 11.73
N CYS A 340 5.47 1.33 12.32
CA CYS A 340 5.43 -0.15 12.37
C CYS A 340 5.49 -0.53 13.86
N ALA A 341 4.36 -0.39 14.54
CA ALA A 341 4.17 -0.89 15.90
C ALA A 341 3.11 -2.00 15.87
N ALA A 342 3.52 -3.14 16.41
CA ALA A 342 2.79 -4.36 16.71
C ALA A 342 1.26 -4.26 16.78
N SER A 343 0.58 -5.14 16.04
CA SER A 343 -0.76 -5.59 16.38
C SER A 343 -0.71 -6.43 17.66
N THR A 344 -0.97 -5.81 18.81
CA THR A 344 -1.34 -6.56 20.02
C THR A 344 -2.85 -6.71 20.08
N VAL A 345 -3.27 -7.97 20.04
CA VAL A 345 -4.61 -8.46 20.36
C VAL A 345 -5.02 -7.95 21.75
N ALA A 346 -6.11 -7.19 21.82
CA ALA A 346 -6.80 -6.93 23.08
C ALA A 346 -7.69 -8.14 23.39
N HIS A 347 -7.33 -8.93 24.41
CA HIS A 347 -8.27 -9.84 25.05
C HIS A 347 -9.17 -9.07 26.04
N PRO A 348 -10.43 -9.50 26.22
CA PRO A 348 -11.41 -8.76 27.00
C PRO A 348 -11.29 -9.11 28.47
N SER A 349 -11.07 -8.11 29.32
CA SER A 349 -11.29 -8.25 30.76
C SER A 349 -11.64 -6.90 31.37
N GLU A 350 -12.74 -6.90 32.12
CA GLU A 350 -13.18 -5.89 33.10
C GLU A 350 -14.02 -4.72 32.57
N LEU A 351 -15.29 -5.03 32.27
CA LEU A 351 -16.40 -4.08 32.43
C LEU A 351 -16.81 -4.06 33.92
N PRO A 352 -17.01 -2.88 34.55
CA PRO A 352 -17.60 -2.79 35.88
C PRO A 352 -19.10 -3.15 35.84
N PRO A 353 -19.68 -3.65 36.95
CA PRO A 353 -21.06 -4.13 36.95
C PRO A 353 -22.05 -2.97 36.92
N SER A 354 -23.03 -3.03 36.01
CA SER A 354 -24.27 -2.24 36.09
C SER A 354 -25.40 -3.11 36.64
N PRO A 355 -26.24 -2.60 37.56
CA PRO A 355 -27.22 -3.40 38.27
C PRO A 355 -28.43 -3.78 37.42
N HIS A 356 -28.95 -4.97 37.71
CA HIS A 356 -30.22 -5.53 37.25
C HIS A 356 -31.40 -4.56 37.43
N GLN A 357 -32.30 -4.52 36.45
CA GLN A 357 -33.66 -5.09 36.59
C GLN A 357 -34.46 -4.96 35.28
N TRP A 358 -34.92 -6.12 34.79
CA TRP A 358 -36.04 -6.25 33.87
C TRP A 358 -37.33 -6.15 34.69
N GLU A 359 -38.33 -5.42 34.20
CA GLU A 359 -39.72 -5.89 34.25
C GLU A 359 -40.59 -5.17 33.22
N ALA A 360 -41.43 -5.96 32.56
CA ALA A 360 -42.34 -5.59 31.50
C ALA A 360 -43.71 -5.20 32.07
N GLY A 361 -44.42 -4.29 31.41
CA GLY A 361 -45.85 -4.05 31.67
C GLY A 361 -46.38 -2.72 31.13
N ALA A 362 -47.04 -2.77 29.97
CA ALA A 362 -48.02 -1.75 29.54
C ALA A 362 -49.32 -1.90 30.38
N PRO A 363 -50.41 -1.10 30.17
CA PRO A 363 -50.57 0.27 29.65
C PRO A 363 -51.42 1.16 30.61
N ARG A 364 -51.52 2.48 30.36
CA ARG A 364 -52.80 3.25 30.25
C ARG A 364 -52.60 4.77 30.25
N SER A 365 -53.34 5.39 29.33
CA SER A 365 -53.87 6.76 29.26
C SER A 365 -53.99 7.56 30.58
N VAL A 366 -53.78 8.88 30.51
CA VAL A 366 -54.82 9.95 30.64
C VAL A 366 -54.15 11.34 30.64
N ALA A 367 -54.52 12.13 29.63
CA ALA A 367 -54.91 13.56 29.61
C ALA A 367 -54.22 14.67 30.44
N ARG A 368 -54.22 15.85 29.79
CA ARG A 368 -54.17 17.25 30.31
C ARG A 368 -52.75 17.71 30.71
N ARG A 369 -52.23 18.85 30.27
CA ARG A 369 -52.79 20.11 29.73
C ARG A 369 -51.79 20.71 28.74
#